data_AF-A0A397DR36-F1
#
_entry.id   AF-A0A397DR36-F1
#
_cell.length_a   1.000
_cell.length_b   1.000
_cell.length_c   1.000
_cell.angle_alpha   90.00
_cell.angle_beta   90.00
_cell.angle_gamma   90.00
#
_symmetry.space_group_name_H-M   'P 1'
#
loop_
_entity.id
_entity.type
_entity.pdbx_description
1 polymer ?
#
loop_
_entity_poly.entity_id
_entity_poly.type
_entity_poly.pdbx_seq_one_letter_code
_entity_poly.pdbx_strand_id
1 'polypeptide(L)'
;MKLTYRTYGQDQATDKDAAAAANQEDDDEKKSEVDTTPFRHAIWYYVHRIYGICHDDYDYRNVNIYLNRPTKHFVKKVACTPWRVTVKDFEHFSHTLTASEKCHVTLLAAEARKQAGLMYGLRAVMQHFL
;
A
#
# COMPACT_ATOMS: atom_id res chain seq x y z
N MET A 1 6.29 -2.64 13.46
CA MET A 1 5.36 -3.51 12.70
C MET A 1 6.15 -4.09 11.52
N LYS A 2 6.28 -5.42 11.39
CA LYS A 2 7.23 -6.09 10.46
C LYS A 2 6.57 -6.36 9.09
N LEU A 3 6.73 -5.47 8.11
CA LEU A 3 6.40 -5.79 6.71
C LEU A 3 7.61 -6.39 6.00
N THR A 4 7.47 -7.58 5.43
CA THR A 4 8.51 -8.22 4.62
C THR A 4 8.11 -8.20 3.13
N TYR A 5 8.55 -7.17 2.39
CA TYR A 5 8.36 -7.01 0.93
C TYR A 5 9.48 -7.65 0.10
N ARG A 6 9.93 -8.85 0.46
CA ARG A 6 11.12 -9.44 -0.17
C ARG A 6 10.89 -9.99 -1.59
N THR A 7 9.72 -9.82 -2.21
CA THR A 7 9.39 -10.53 -3.46
C THR A 7 8.86 -9.68 -4.63
N TYR A 8 8.82 -8.35 -4.53
CA TYR A 8 8.43 -7.50 -5.67
C TYR A 8 9.63 -6.69 -6.17
N GLY A 9 10.44 -7.33 -7.02
CA GLY A 9 11.62 -6.71 -7.66
C GLY A 9 12.78 -7.65 -8.02
N GLN A 10 12.68 -8.96 -7.80
CA GLN A 10 13.81 -9.89 -7.88
C GLN A 10 14.03 -10.59 -9.25
N ASP A 11 13.37 -10.17 -10.33
CA ASP A 11 13.53 -10.81 -11.65
C ASP A 11 14.76 -10.34 -12.45
N GLN A 12 15.79 -9.79 -11.79
CA GLN A 12 17.13 -9.61 -12.36
C GLN A 12 18.22 -9.80 -11.30
N ALA A 13 18.61 -11.04 -11.02
CA ALA A 13 19.85 -11.35 -10.32
C ALA A 13 20.53 -12.55 -10.99
N THR A 14 21.72 -12.31 -11.54
CA THR A 14 22.60 -13.29 -12.18
C THR A 14 23.20 -14.26 -11.15
N ASP A 15 23.27 -15.54 -11.51
CA ASP A 15 23.94 -16.63 -10.79
C ASP A 15 25.37 -16.28 -10.34
N LYS A 16 25.61 -15.89 -9.07
CA LYS A 16 26.98 -15.90 -8.50
C LYS A 16 27.16 -16.23 -7.01
N ASP A 17 26.14 -16.35 -6.17
CA ASP A 17 26.37 -16.39 -4.71
C ASP A 17 26.07 -17.76 -4.05
N ALA A 18 26.61 -18.84 -4.62
CA ALA A 18 26.45 -20.21 -4.09
C ALA A 18 27.51 -20.63 -3.04
N ALA A 19 28.35 -19.71 -2.55
CA ALA A 19 29.49 -20.07 -1.70
C ALA A 19 29.59 -19.23 -0.42
N ALA A 20 28.70 -19.47 0.54
CA ALA A 20 28.90 -19.06 1.94
C ALA A 20 27.99 -19.86 2.88
N ALA A 21 28.12 -21.18 2.87
CA ALA A 21 27.49 -22.05 3.87
C ALA A 21 28.56 -22.51 4.87
N ALA A 22 28.81 -21.70 5.90
CA ALA A 22 29.42 -22.10 7.18
C ALA A 22 29.58 -20.86 8.08
N ASN A 23 28.73 -20.72 9.10
CA ASN A 23 29.13 -20.47 10.50
C ASN A 23 27.90 -20.21 11.39
N GLN A 24 28.06 -20.67 12.62
CA GLN A 24 27.12 -20.96 13.69
C GLN A 24 26.58 -19.70 14.41
N GLU A 25 25.31 -19.79 14.83
CA GLU A 25 24.59 -19.23 16.00
C GLU A 25 24.90 -17.83 16.60
N ASP A 26 23.82 -17.19 17.07
CA ASP A 26 23.69 -15.91 17.80
C ASP A 26 23.84 -14.60 17.01
N ASP A 27 22.75 -14.15 16.38
CA ASP A 27 22.57 -12.75 15.93
C ASP A 27 21.08 -12.34 15.95
N ASP A 28 20.48 -12.32 17.15
CA ASP A 28 19.07 -11.95 17.40
C ASP A 28 18.85 -10.42 17.50
N GLU A 29 19.75 -9.57 16.97
CA GLU A 29 19.62 -8.12 17.16
C GLU A 29 20.18 -7.24 16.03
N LYS A 30 19.73 -7.48 14.79
CA LYS A 30 19.77 -6.45 13.73
C LYS A 30 18.57 -6.57 12.80
N LYS A 31 17.40 -6.32 13.38
CA LYS A 31 16.14 -6.18 12.64
C LYS A 31 16.20 -4.91 11.80
N SER A 32 16.65 -5.03 10.55
CA SER A 32 16.68 -3.92 9.60
C SER A 32 15.28 -3.31 9.48
N GLU A 33 15.17 -2.04 9.81
CA GLU A 33 13.94 -1.26 9.65
C GLU A 33 13.68 -1.09 8.15
N VAL A 34 12.76 -1.89 7.62
CA VAL A 34 12.37 -1.80 6.20
C VAL A 34 11.50 -0.56 6.02
N ASP A 35 11.95 0.37 5.19
CA ASP A 35 11.13 1.51 4.81
C ASP A 35 9.93 1.04 3.97
N THR A 36 8.76 1.30 4.51
CA THR A 36 7.46 0.91 3.96
C THR A 36 6.67 2.11 3.44
N THR A 37 7.28 3.30 3.51
CA THR A 37 6.71 4.57 3.03
C THR A 37 6.28 4.50 1.57
N PRO A 38 7.08 3.93 0.63
CA PRO A 38 6.68 3.85 -0.77
C PRO A 38 5.39 3.05 -1.00
N PHE A 39 5.21 1.94 -0.27
CA PHE A 39 4.00 1.12 -0.34
C PHE A 39 2.78 1.86 0.23
N ARG A 40 2.93 2.51 1.39
CA ARG A 40 1.83 3.30 1.99
C ARG A 40 1.41 4.46 1.10
N HIS A 41 2.38 5.18 0.54
CA HIS A 41 2.13 6.25 -0.43
C HIS A 41 1.41 5.73 -1.67
N ALA A 42 1.82 4.58 -2.21
CA ALA A 42 1.14 3.98 -3.35
C ALA A 42 -0.36 3.72 -3.09
N ILE A 43 -0.73 3.25 -1.90
CA ILE A 43 -2.15 3.09 -1.51
C ILE A 43 -2.85 4.47 -1.46
N TRP A 44 -2.25 5.42 -0.75
CA TRP A 44 -2.84 6.74 -0.51
C TRP A 44 -3.10 7.49 -1.82
N TYR A 45 -2.07 7.63 -2.65
CA TYR A 45 -2.17 8.32 -3.93
C TYR A 45 -3.01 7.57 -4.95
N TYR A 46 -3.09 6.23 -4.86
CA TYR A 46 -4.02 5.46 -5.68
C TYR A 46 -5.47 5.80 -5.36
N VAL A 47 -5.85 5.87 -4.08
CA VAL A 47 -7.21 6.25 -3.68
C VAL A 47 -7.52 7.69 -4.10
N HIS A 48 -6.62 8.64 -3.83
CA HIS A 48 -6.78 10.02 -4.31
C HIS A 48 -6.99 10.11 -5.82
N ARG A 49 -6.22 9.33 -6.59
CA ARG A 49 -6.35 9.29 -8.06
C ARG A 49 -7.70 8.74 -8.50
N ILE A 50 -8.25 7.74 -7.81
CA ILE A 50 -9.62 7.24 -8.07
C ILE A 50 -10.66 8.35 -7.88
N TYR A 51 -10.46 9.23 -6.90
CA TYR A 51 -11.32 10.40 -6.65
C TYR A 51 -11.00 11.61 -7.53
N GLY A 52 -10.04 11.52 -8.45
CA GLY A 52 -9.70 12.60 -9.38
C GLY A 52 -8.69 13.63 -8.85
N ILE A 53 -8.05 13.36 -7.71
CA ILE A 53 -6.99 14.21 -7.16
C ILE A 53 -5.64 13.71 -7.69
N CYS A 54 -4.94 14.58 -8.43
CA CYS A 54 -3.61 14.32 -8.97
C CYS A 54 -2.57 15.11 -8.17
N HIS A 55 -1.53 14.43 -7.72
CA HIS A 55 -0.39 15.02 -7.01
C HIS A 55 0.79 15.09 -7.97
N ASP A 56 1.25 16.30 -8.29
CA ASP A 56 2.27 16.52 -9.32
C ASP A 56 3.67 16.09 -8.88
N ASP A 57 3.90 16.01 -7.57
CA ASP A 57 5.14 15.56 -6.93
C ASP A 57 5.21 14.03 -6.76
N TYR A 58 4.18 13.28 -7.18
CA TYR A 58 4.14 11.83 -7.04
C TYR A 58 4.24 11.08 -8.37
N ASP A 59 5.24 10.20 -8.49
CA ASP A 59 5.36 9.31 -9.64
C ASP A 59 4.34 8.16 -9.58
N TYR A 60 3.27 8.28 -10.36
CA TYR A 60 2.20 7.28 -10.42
C TYR A 60 2.61 5.91 -10.98
N ARG A 61 3.79 5.76 -11.58
CA ARG A 61 4.33 4.43 -11.93
C ARG A 61 4.51 3.57 -10.68
N ASN A 62 4.81 4.19 -9.55
CA ASN A 62 4.97 3.54 -8.25
C ASN A 62 3.72 2.76 -7.82
N VAL A 63 2.51 3.20 -8.20
CA VAL A 63 1.28 2.45 -7.89
C VAL A 63 1.30 1.04 -8.49
N ASN A 64 1.83 0.90 -9.72
CA ASN A 64 1.91 -0.39 -10.39
C ASN A 64 3.09 -1.24 -9.91
N ILE A 65 4.16 -0.58 -9.44
CA ILE A 65 5.33 -1.25 -8.85
C ILE A 65 4.97 -1.87 -7.50
N TYR A 66 4.30 -1.11 -6.63
CA TYR A 66 4.05 -1.53 -5.24
C TYR A 66 2.71 -2.23 -5.02
N LEU A 67 1.69 -1.99 -5.86
CA LEU A 67 0.37 -2.60 -5.71
C LEU A 67 0.07 -3.60 -6.83
N ASN A 68 -0.03 -4.88 -6.46
CA ASN A 68 -0.51 -5.93 -7.34
C ASN A 68 -2.01 -5.75 -7.67
N ARG A 69 -2.51 -6.47 -8.68
CA ARG A 69 -3.91 -6.38 -9.12
C ARG A 69 -4.93 -6.67 -8.01
N PRO A 70 -4.81 -7.76 -7.22
CA PRO A 70 -5.73 -8.05 -6.12
C PRO A 70 -5.77 -6.94 -5.06
N THR A 71 -4.61 -6.40 -4.68
CA THR A 71 -4.52 -5.29 -3.72
C THR A 71 -5.19 -4.03 -4.26
N LYS A 72 -4.96 -3.68 -5.54
CA LYS A 72 -5.66 -2.55 -6.19
C LYS A 72 -7.17 -2.75 -6.19
N HIS A 73 -7.64 -3.96 -6.50
CA HIS A 73 -9.07 -4.27 -6.50
C HIS A 73 -9.67 -4.11 -5.10
N PHE A 74 -9.02 -4.67 -4.08
CA PHE A 74 -9.45 -4.56 -2.70
C PHE A 74 -9.48 -3.11 -2.22
N VAL A 75 -8.39 -2.36 -2.41
CA VAL A 75 -8.29 -0.93 -2.04
C VAL A 75 -9.40 -0.12 -2.74
N LYS A 76 -9.62 -0.33 -4.04
CA LYS A 76 -10.72 0.31 -4.77
C LYS A 76 -12.08 -0.08 -4.22
N LYS A 77 -12.29 -1.34 -3.84
CA LYS A 77 -13.55 -1.83 -3.29
C LYS A 77 -13.85 -1.21 -1.92
N VAL A 78 -12.84 -1.12 -1.05
CA VAL A 78 -12.93 -0.42 0.25
C VAL A 78 -13.24 1.06 0.05
N ALA A 79 -12.53 1.72 -0.88
CA ALA A 79 -12.72 3.14 -1.15
C ALA A 79 -14.09 3.43 -1.80
N CYS A 80 -14.48 2.75 -2.87
CA CYS A 80 -15.67 3.11 -3.64
C CYS A 80 -16.95 2.41 -3.16
N THR A 81 -16.88 1.16 -2.71
CA THR A 81 -18.05 0.31 -2.43
C THR A 81 -17.87 -0.50 -1.14
N PRO A 82 -17.66 0.15 0.03
CA PRO A 82 -17.36 -0.54 1.28
C PRO A 82 -18.46 -1.54 1.69
N TRP A 83 -19.73 -1.26 1.37
CA TRP A 83 -20.87 -2.16 1.64
C TRP A 83 -20.80 -3.51 0.88
N ARG A 84 -19.93 -3.63 -0.13
CA ARG A 84 -19.73 -4.87 -0.89
C ARG A 84 -18.51 -5.67 -0.41
N VAL A 85 -17.74 -5.15 0.53
CA VAL A 85 -16.53 -5.81 1.04
C VAL A 85 -16.95 -7.03 1.85
N THR A 86 -16.36 -8.19 1.52
CA THR A 86 -16.60 -9.47 2.17
C THR A 86 -15.33 -9.97 2.86
N VAL A 87 -15.49 -10.92 3.79
CA VAL A 87 -14.35 -11.57 4.47
C VAL A 87 -13.38 -12.20 3.46
N LYS A 88 -13.91 -12.80 2.38
CA LYS A 88 -13.08 -13.37 1.32
C LYS A 88 -12.20 -12.32 0.64
N ASP A 89 -12.71 -11.11 0.40
CA ASP A 89 -11.88 -10.05 -0.19
C ASP A 89 -10.70 -9.68 0.72
N PHE A 90 -10.94 -9.61 2.03
CA PHE A 90 -9.91 -9.31 3.05
C PHE A 90 -8.86 -10.43 3.14
N GLU A 91 -9.29 -11.68 3.07
CA GLU A 91 -8.37 -12.82 3.13
C GLU A 91 -7.49 -12.95 1.87
N HIS A 92 -8.05 -12.69 0.68
CA HIS A 92 -7.41 -13.06 -0.59
C HIS A 92 -6.61 -11.94 -1.27
N PHE A 93 -6.76 -10.67 -0.87
CA PHE A 93 -6.08 -9.59 -1.60
C PHE A 93 -4.55 -9.60 -1.44
N SER A 94 -4.05 -10.21 -0.36
CA SER A 94 -2.63 -10.42 -0.13
C SER A 94 -2.39 -11.69 0.68
N HIS A 95 -1.41 -12.49 0.26
CA HIS A 95 -0.93 -13.67 0.99
C HIS A 95 0.32 -13.36 1.81
N THR A 96 0.98 -12.23 1.57
CA THR A 96 2.25 -11.85 2.23
C THR A 96 2.03 -10.98 3.46
N LEU A 97 0.88 -10.29 3.55
CA LEU A 97 0.55 -9.39 4.66
C LEU A 97 -0.13 -10.14 5.79
N THR A 98 0.28 -9.83 7.02
CA THR A 98 -0.38 -10.26 8.26
C THR A 98 -1.76 -9.61 8.38
N ALA A 99 -2.65 -10.17 9.22
CA ALA A 99 -3.98 -9.60 9.44
C ALA A 99 -3.93 -8.14 9.92
N SER A 100 -2.97 -7.80 10.79
CA SER A 100 -2.77 -6.42 11.26
C SER A 100 -2.39 -5.47 10.13
N GLU A 101 -1.52 -5.91 9.22
CA GLU A 101 -1.13 -5.10 8.05
C GLU A 101 -2.27 -4.97 7.05
N LYS A 102 -3.09 -6.00 6.89
CA LYS A 102 -4.30 -5.92 6.06
C LYS A 102 -5.31 -4.91 6.63
N CYS A 103 -5.48 -4.87 7.95
CA CYS A 103 -6.23 -3.81 8.62
C CYS A 103 -5.60 -2.44 8.37
N HIS A 104 -4.28 -2.32 8.43
CA HIS A 104 -3.57 -1.07 8.15
C HIS A 104 -3.80 -0.56 6.72
N VAL A 105 -3.75 -1.44 5.70
CA VAL A 105 -4.11 -1.10 4.32
C VAL A 105 -5.54 -0.58 4.22
N THR A 106 -6.47 -1.22 4.94
CA THR A 106 -7.89 -0.82 4.98
C THR A 106 -8.05 0.56 5.59
N LEU A 107 -7.35 0.84 6.70
CA LEU A 107 -7.34 2.16 7.34
C LEU A 107 -6.78 3.25 6.42
N LEU A 108 -5.66 3.00 5.74
CA LEU A 108 -5.09 3.93 4.77
C LEU A 108 -6.08 4.27 3.66
N ALA A 109 -6.78 3.25 3.11
CA ALA A 109 -7.76 3.46 2.06
C ALA A 109 -8.98 4.27 2.54
N ALA A 110 -9.47 3.99 3.76
CA ALA A 110 -10.60 4.71 4.36
C ALA A 110 -10.25 6.17 4.68
N GLU A 111 -9.06 6.41 5.23
CA GLU A 111 -8.58 7.76 5.55
C GLU A 111 -8.33 8.61 4.31
N ALA A 112 -7.70 8.04 3.27
CA ALA A 112 -7.52 8.73 1.99
C ALA A 112 -8.86 9.10 1.34
N ARG A 113 -9.87 8.21 1.41
CA ARG A 113 -11.24 8.53 0.98
C ARG A 113 -11.82 9.70 1.76
N LYS A 114 -11.71 9.69 3.10
CA LYS A 114 -12.22 10.77 3.94
C LYS A 114 -11.55 12.10 3.57
N GLN A 115 -10.22 12.12 3.40
CA GLN A 115 -9.49 13.32 3.02
C GLN A 115 -9.97 13.85 1.66
N ALA A 116 -10.08 12.99 0.64
CA ALA A 116 -10.58 13.40 -0.67
C ALA A 116 -11.98 14.02 -0.58
N GLY A 117 -12.90 13.39 0.16
CA GLY A 117 -14.25 13.92 0.37
C GLY A 117 -14.26 15.29 1.08
N LEU A 118 -13.45 15.44 2.13
CA LEU A 118 -13.30 16.71 2.85
C LEU A 118 -12.74 17.82 1.96
N MET A 119 -11.73 17.53 1.13
CA MET A 119 -11.15 18.50 0.21
C MET A 119 -12.18 19.04 -0.78
N TYR A 120 -13.01 18.16 -1.37
CA TYR A 120 -14.09 18.60 -2.26
C TYR A 120 -15.18 19.37 -1.53
N GLY A 121 -15.57 18.93 -0.32
CA GLY A 121 -16.55 19.62 0.50
C GLY A 121 -16.10 21.03 0.90
N LEU A 122 -14.87 21.16 1.40
CA LEU A 122 -14.28 22.45 1.77
C LEU A 122 -14.14 23.38 0.58
N ARG A 123 -13.72 22.87 -0.59
CA ARG A 123 -13.67 23.66 -1.82
C ARG A 123 -15.05 24.25 -2.16
N ALA A 124 -16.10 23.44 -2.09
CA ALA A 124 -17.46 23.92 -2.38
C ALA A 124 -17.92 25.00 -1.39
N VAL A 125 -17.62 24.84 -0.11
CA VAL A 125 -17.89 25.84 0.93
C VAL A 125 -17.13 27.15 0.64
N MET A 126 -15.83 27.05 0.34
CA MET A 126 -15.01 28.22 0.03
C MET A 126 -15.52 28.96 -1.22
N GLN A 127 -15.93 28.25 -2.26
CA GLN A 127 -16.50 28.85 -3.49
C GLN A 127 -17.87 29.52 -3.29
N HIS A 128 -18.58 29.18 -2.21
CA HIS A 128 -19.85 29.85 -1.87
C HIS A 128 -19.61 31.14 -1.07
N PHE A 129 -18.58 31.16 -0.23
CA PHE A 129 -18.27 32.30 0.65
C PHE A 129 -17.27 33.31 0.07
N LEU A 130 -16.49 32.93 -0.96
CA LEU A 130 -15.56 33.77 -1.71
C LEU A 130 -16.09 34.02 -3.13
#